data_AF-A0A970HV56-F1
#
_entry.id   AF-A0A970HV56-F1
#
_cell.length_a   1.000
_cell.length_b   1.000
_cell.length_c   1.000
_cell.angle_alpha   90.00
_cell.angle_beta   90.00
_cell.angle_gamma   90.00
#
_symmetry.space_group_name_H-M   'P 1'
#
loop_
_entity.id
_entity.type
_entity.pdbx_description
1 polymer ?
#
loop_
_entity_poly.entity_id
_entity_poly.type
_entity_poly.pdbx_seq_one_letter_code
_entity_poly.pdbx_strand_id
1 'polypeptide(L)'
;MFFHDKRLQYHAKPDRPDPVYAKKLQEILGGQFGEITVMMQYLFQGWNCRGPAKYKDLLLDIGTEEISHVEMIATMIARLLEGSPIDQDAMAKDNPLVAAVLGGMSPQHAIVSGLGASANDSADFPWTARYIVSSGNLLADFRSNLAAESQGRLQVARLYEMTTDAGVRDMLSFLLARDTYHQYQWMAAIEDLEKEGLETTPVPSSFPRDLERSENNNQLWN
;
A
#
# COMPACT_ATOMS: atom_id res chain seq x y z
N MET A 1 6.58 -18.24 -11.00
CA MET A 1 7.36 -17.57 -12.06
C MET A 1 6.57 -16.33 -12.44
N PHE A 2 7.22 -15.17 -12.56
CA PHE A 2 6.60 -13.93 -13.00
C PHE A 2 6.95 -13.64 -14.46
N PHE A 3 6.07 -12.93 -15.15
CA PHE A 3 6.32 -12.33 -16.45
C PHE A 3 6.10 -10.82 -16.32
N HIS A 4 6.86 -10.04 -17.09
CA HIS A 4 6.71 -8.59 -17.14
C HIS A 4 6.20 -8.17 -18.51
N ASP A 5 5.18 -7.33 -18.52
CA ASP A 5 4.71 -6.60 -19.70
C ASP A 5 5.08 -5.13 -19.51
N LYS A 6 5.55 -4.46 -20.57
CA LYS A 6 6.00 -3.06 -20.49
C LYS A 6 4.85 -2.08 -20.26
N ARG A 7 3.61 -2.52 -20.44
CA ARG A 7 2.43 -1.70 -20.22
C ARG A 7 2.16 -1.61 -18.72
N LEU A 8 2.05 -0.39 -18.23
CA LEU A 8 1.47 -0.14 -16.91
C LEU A 8 0.03 -0.66 -16.91
N GLN A 9 -0.42 -1.17 -15.76
CA GLN A 9 -1.81 -1.63 -15.59
C GLN A 9 -2.82 -0.51 -15.88
N TYR A 10 -2.49 0.72 -15.49
CA TYR A 10 -3.25 1.92 -15.80
C TYR A 10 -2.32 3.14 -15.98
N HIS A 11 -2.87 4.27 -16.44
CA HIS A 11 -2.11 5.50 -16.67
C HIS A 11 -1.49 6.01 -15.36
N ALA A 12 -0.18 6.30 -15.39
CA ALA A 12 0.56 6.87 -14.26
C ALA A 12 1.40 8.07 -14.70
N LYS A 13 0.77 9.10 -15.25
CA LYS A 13 1.45 10.31 -15.77
C LYS A 13 0.79 11.57 -15.19
N PRO A 14 1.55 12.49 -14.58
CA PRO A 14 1.01 13.78 -14.13
C PRO A 14 0.90 14.76 -15.30
N ASP A 15 0.09 15.80 -15.16
CA ASP A 15 0.02 16.90 -16.13
C ASP A 15 1.28 17.78 -16.08
N ARG A 16 1.90 17.89 -14.90
CA ARG A 16 3.15 18.64 -14.67
C ARG A 16 4.01 18.06 -13.54
N PRO A 17 5.32 18.31 -13.53
CA PRO A 17 6.18 17.99 -12.38
C PRO A 17 5.71 18.67 -11.08
N ASP A 18 5.87 17.97 -9.96
CA ASP A 18 5.63 18.46 -8.60
C ASP A 18 6.45 17.63 -7.59
N PRO A 19 7.69 18.05 -7.26
CA PRO A 19 8.56 17.29 -6.36
C PRO A 19 8.07 17.24 -4.91
N VAL A 20 7.23 18.19 -4.49
CA VAL A 20 6.63 18.19 -3.16
C VAL A 20 5.54 17.12 -3.08
N TYR A 21 4.74 16.97 -4.15
CA TYR A 21 3.74 15.92 -4.23
C TYR A 21 4.37 14.53 -4.43
N ALA A 22 5.48 14.43 -5.17
CA ALA A 22 6.26 13.20 -5.29
C ALA A 22 6.68 12.65 -3.91
N LYS A 23 7.12 13.52 -2.99
CA LYS A 23 7.41 13.15 -1.60
C LYS A 23 6.20 12.57 -0.87
N LYS A 24 5.00 13.14 -1.07
CA LYS A 24 3.76 12.63 -0.44
C LYS A 24 3.39 11.25 -0.98
N LEU A 25 3.54 11.01 -2.28
CA LEU A 25 3.23 9.70 -2.90
C LEU A 25 4.12 8.56 -2.39
N GLN A 26 5.30 8.85 -1.84
CA GLN A 26 6.12 7.84 -1.17
C GLN A 26 5.36 7.14 -0.02
N GLU A 27 4.38 7.81 0.61
CA GLU A 27 3.58 7.21 1.68
C GLU A 27 2.78 5.99 1.21
N ILE A 28 2.16 6.08 0.03
CA ILE A 28 1.41 4.96 -0.55
C ILE A 28 2.30 4.00 -1.35
N LEU A 29 3.60 4.29 -1.48
CA LEU A 29 4.57 3.33 -2.03
C LEU A 29 5.22 2.52 -0.91
N GLY A 30 6.04 3.18 -0.10
CA GLY A 30 6.92 2.59 0.91
C GLY A 30 6.50 2.85 2.36
N GLY A 31 5.34 3.48 2.60
CA GLY A 31 4.78 3.66 3.93
C GLY A 31 4.16 2.40 4.52
N GLN A 32 3.69 2.51 5.76
CA GLN A 32 3.15 1.37 6.52
C GLN A 32 2.01 0.64 5.79
N PHE A 33 1.11 1.38 5.14
CA PHE A 33 -0.05 0.85 4.42
C PHE A 33 0.06 1.06 2.90
N GLY A 34 1.27 1.28 2.39
CA GLY A 34 1.53 1.44 0.95
C GLY A 34 1.65 0.12 0.20
N GLU A 35 1.77 0.21 -1.12
CA GLU A 35 1.67 -0.95 -2.02
C GLU A 35 2.80 -1.97 -1.81
N ILE A 36 3.99 -1.55 -1.40
CA ILE A 36 5.06 -2.51 -1.06
C ILE A 36 4.64 -3.39 0.12
N THR A 37 3.92 -2.84 1.11
CA THR A 37 3.42 -3.62 2.26
C THR A 37 2.39 -4.64 1.83
N VAL A 38 1.34 -4.24 1.11
CA VAL A 38 0.25 -5.14 0.71
C VAL A 38 0.74 -6.20 -0.30
N MET A 39 1.58 -5.81 -1.27
CA MET A 39 2.27 -6.74 -2.17
C MET A 39 3.03 -7.82 -1.40
N MET A 40 3.92 -7.42 -0.48
CA MET A 40 4.72 -8.39 0.29
C MET A 40 3.82 -9.23 1.19
N GLN A 41 2.85 -8.63 1.87
CA GLN A 41 1.93 -9.33 2.75
C GLN A 41 1.18 -10.44 2.02
N TYR A 42 0.54 -10.13 0.89
CA TYR A 42 -0.30 -11.09 0.16
C TYR A 42 0.53 -12.18 -0.51
N LEU A 43 1.71 -11.84 -1.06
CA LEU A 43 2.61 -12.85 -1.63
C LEU A 43 3.14 -13.82 -0.56
N PHE A 44 3.59 -13.33 0.60
CA PHE A 44 4.07 -14.21 1.68
C PHE A 44 2.95 -15.06 2.28
N GLN A 45 1.76 -14.50 2.49
CA GLN A 45 0.58 -15.26 2.89
C GLN A 45 0.23 -16.33 1.85
N GLY A 46 0.24 -16.00 0.55
CA GLY A 46 -0.06 -16.93 -0.54
C GLY A 46 0.94 -18.08 -0.65
N TRP A 47 2.24 -17.80 -0.52
CA TRP A 47 3.27 -18.83 -0.50
C TRP A 47 3.20 -19.72 0.76
N ASN A 48 2.83 -19.14 1.91
CA ASN A 48 2.65 -19.88 3.15
C ASN A 48 1.31 -20.60 3.27
N CYS A 49 0.30 -20.27 2.46
CA CYS A 49 -1.02 -20.87 2.56
C CYS A 49 -0.96 -22.40 2.40
N ARG A 50 -1.62 -23.10 3.33
CA ARG A 50 -1.83 -24.56 3.34
C ARG A 50 -3.31 -24.96 3.27
N GLY A 51 -4.20 -23.98 3.22
CA GLY A 51 -5.64 -24.19 3.11
C GLY A 51 -6.10 -24.45 1.66
N PRO A 52 -7.42 -24.36 1.41
CA PRO A 52 -8.01 -24.54 0.09
C PRO A 52 -7.35 -23.67 -1.00
N ALA A 53 -7.24 -24.23 -2.21
CA ALA A 53 -6.59 -23.57 -3.35
C ALA A 53 -7.17 -22.19 -3.66
N LYS A 54 -8.50 -22.03 -3.60
CA LYS A 54 -9.19 -20.75 -3.88
C LYS A 54 -8.64 -19.56 -3.07
N TYR A 55 -8.24 -19.78 -1.83
CA TYR A 55 -7.69 -18.72 -0.96
C TYR A 55 -6.23 -18.43 -1.27
N LYS A 56 -5.47 -19.47 -1.58
CA LYS A 56 -4.09 -19.31 -2.05
C LYS A 56 -4.05 -18.56 -3.37
N ASP A 57 -4.96 -18.89 -4.29
CA ASP A 57 -5.05 -18.26 -5.60
C ASP A 57 -5.45 -16.79 -5.43
N LEU A 58 -6.47 -16.48 -4.62
CA LEU A 58 -6.85 -15.10 -4.30
C LEU A 58 -5.67 -14.26 -3.75
N LEU A 59 -4.92 -14.81 -2.79
CA LEU A 59 -3.75 -14.14 -2.21
C LEU A 59 -2.67 -13.86 -3.25
N LEU A 60 -2.36 -14.84 -4.11
CA LEU A 60 -1.33 -14.70 -5.12
C LEU A 60 -1.77 -13.80 -6.27
N ASP A 61 -3.05 -13.82 -6.64
CA ASP A 61 -3.62 -12.97 -7.68
C ASP A 61 -3.59 -11.50 -7.26
N ILE A 62 -4.09 -11.18 -6.06
CA ILE A 62 -4.06 -9.81 -5.54
C ILE A 62 -2.61 -9.37 -5.29
N GLY A 63 -1.80 -10.20 -4.63
CA GLY A 63 -0.37 -9.87 -4.41
C GLY A 63 0.43 -9.67 -5.69
N THR A 64 0.04 -10.29 -6.80
CA THR A 64 0.65 -10.05 -8.12
C THR A 64 0.14 -8.76 -8.75
N GLU A 65 -1.13 -8.43 -8.56
CA GLU A 65 -1.67 -7.13 -8.95
C GLU A 65 -0.93 -5.98 -8.25
N GLU A 66 -0.63 -6.11 -6.95
CA GLU A 66 0.06 -5.06 -6.20
C GLU A 66 1.47 -4.75 -6.72
N ILE A 67 2.12 -5.69 -7.41
CA ILE A 67 3.39 -5.42 -8.11
C ILE A 67 3.18 -4.33 -9.18
N SER A 68 2.02 -4.35 -9.84
CA SER A 68 1.67 -3.36 -10.86
C SER A 68 1.37 -2.00 -10.23
N HIS A 69 0.78 -1.96 -9.03
CA HIS A 69 0.51 -0.71 -8.32
C HIS A 69 1.80 -0.06 -7.83
N VAL A 70 2.74 -0.86 -7.31
CA VAL A 70 4.12 -0.44 -7.01
C VAL A 70 4.78 0.17 -8.25
N GLU A 71 4.70 -0.49 -9.41
CA GLU A 71 5.27 0.02 -10.67
C GLU A 71 4.64 1.36 -11.09
N MET A 72 3.31 1.46 -11.00
CA MET A 72 2.56 2.68 -11.34
C MET A 72 2.95 3.85 -10.44
N ILE A 73 2.96 3.67 -9.12
CA ILE A 73 3.26 4.74 -8.16
C ILE A 73 4.73 5.16 -8.28
N ALA A 74 5.66 4.20 -8.40
CA ALA A 74 7.07 4.52 -8.62
C ALA A 74 7.28 5.32 -9.92
N THR A 75 6.56 4.96 -10.99
CA THR A 75 6.58 5.68 -12.26
C THR A 75 6.00 7.09 -12.14
N MET A 76 4.89 7.26 -11.41
CA MET A 76 4.29 8.56 -11.14
C MET A 76 5.24 9.46 -10.36
N ILE A 77 5.88 8.94 -9.30
CA ILE A 77 6.87 9.67 -8.49
C ILE A 77 8.03 10.14 -9.36
N ALA A 78 8.62 9.26 -10.18
CA ALA A 78 9.70 9.63 -11.09
C ALA A 78 9.29 10.74 -12.07
N ARG A 79 8.08 10.66 -12.64
CA ARG A 79 7.54 11.68 -13.55
C ARG A 79 7.27 13.01 -12.87
N LEU A 80 6.81 13.00 -11.61
CA LEU A 80 6.63 14.21 -10.82
C LEU A 80 7.96 14.88 -10.47
N LEU A 81 9.07 14.11 -10.44
CA LEU A 81 10.41 14.61 -10.18
C LEU A 81 11.13 15.11 -11.45
N GLU A 82 10.58 14.90 -12.65
CA GLU A 82 11.20 15.33 -13.91
C GLU A 82 11.50 16.83 -13.94
N GLY A 83 12.74 17.20 -14.26
CA GLY A 83 13.17 18.60 -14.33
C GLY A 83 13.33 19.28 -12.96
N SER A 84 13.21 18.55 -11.85
CA SER A 84 13.44 19.10 -10.52
C SER A 84 14.89 19.59 -10.37
N PRO A 85 15.11 20.79 -9.80
CA PRO A 85 16.45 21.34 -9.65
C PRO A 85 17.29 20.53 -8.66
N ILE A 86 18.49 20.12 -9.10
CA ILE A 86 19.47 19.38 -8.28
C ILE A 86 20.32 20.34 -7.44
N ASP A 87 20.66 21.52 -8.00
CA ASP A 87 21.37 22.58 -7.29
C ASP A 87 20.37 23.51 -6.59
N GLN A 88 20.07 23.17 -5.34
CA GLN A 88 19.11 23.91 -4.52
C GLN A 88 19.61 25.32 -4.16
N ASP A 89 20.92 25.50 -3.98
CA ASP A 89 21.52 26.76 -3.54
C ASP A 89 21.63 27.80 -4.66
N ALA A 90 21.88 27.37 -5.90
CA ALA A 90 21.87 28.26 -7.06
C ALA A 90 20.45 28.77 -7.37
N MET A 91 19.44 27.91 -7.27
CA MET A 91 18.06 28.25 -7.63
C MET A 91 17.31 29.04 -6.55
N ALA A 92 17.61 28.81 -5.27
CA ALA A 92 17.03 29.58 -4.17
C ALA A 92 17.43 31.07 -4.19
N LYS A 93 18.57 31.39 -4.80
CA LYS A 93 19.06 32.78 -4.97
C LYS A 93 18.28 33.56 -6.02
N ASP A 94 17.75 32.87 -7.04
CA ASP A 94 17.12 33.52 -8.19
C ASP A 94 15.60 33.70 -8.02
N ASN A 95 14.94 32.93 -7.16
CA ASN A 95 13.50 33.07 -6.92
C ASN A 95 13.06 32.53 -5.52
N PRO A 96 12.51 33.38 -4.64
CA PRO A 96 11.98 32.95 -3.33
C PRO A 96 10.92 31.84 -3.39
N LEU A 97 10.15 31.78 -4.49
CA LEU A 97 9.14 30.73 -4.70
C LEU A 97 9.79 29.36 -4.95
N VAL A 98 10.97 29.35 -5.58
CA VAL A 98 11.75 28.13 -5.81
C VAL A 98 12.36 27.63 -4.50
N ALA A 99 12.84 28.53 -3.63
CA ALA A 99 13.31 28.16 -2.29
C ALA A 99 12.23 27.44 -1.45
N ALA A 100 10.96 27.86 -1.55
CA ALA A 100 9.86 27.20 -0.86
C ALA A 100 9.56 25.79 -1.39
N VAL A 101 9.66 25.58 -2.70
CA VAL A 101 9.50 24.25 -3.34
C VAL A 101 10.65 23.32 -2.95
N LEU A 102 11.88 23.83 -2.94
CA LEU A 102 13.08 23.09 -2.53
C LEU A 102 12.99 22.62 -1.07
N GLY A 103 12.46 23.46 -0.17
CA GLY A 103 12.22 23.08 1.23
C GLY A 103 11.15 22.00 1.43
N GLY A 104 10.28 21.77 0.44
CA GLY A 104 9.23 20.75 0.49
C GLY A 104 9.60 19.41 -0.16
N MET A 105 10.62 19.39 -1.02
CA MET A 105 11.13 18.18 -1.67
C MET A 105 11.88 17.28 -0.67
N SER A 106 11.92 15.96 -0.91
CA SER A 106 12.83 15.08 -0.16
C SER A 106 14.27 15.28 -0.63
N PRO A 107 15.24 15.59 0.25
CA PRO A 107 16.65 15.60 -0.11
C PRO A 107 17.13 14.24 -0.65
N GLN A 108 16.55 13.13 -0.18
CA GLN A 108 16.88 11.79 -0.67
C GLN A 108 16.51 11.61 -2.14
N HIS A 109 15.45 12.27 -2.61
CA HIS A 109 15.09 12.26 -4.03
C HIS A 109 16.22 12.79 -4.90
N ALA A 110 16.83 13.91 -4.52
CA ALA A 110 17.95 14.50 -5.26
C ALA A 110 19.27 13.75 -5.06
N ILE A 111 19.60 13.37 -3.81
CA ILE A 111 20.95 12.91 -3.44
C ILE A 111 21.14 11.41 -3.67
N VAL A 112 20.14 10.60 -3.32
CA VAL A 112 20.29 9.13 -3.29
C VAL A 112 19.60 8.45 -4.45
N SER A 113 18.35 8.82 -4.74
CA SER A 113 17.55 8.13 -5.76
C SER A 113 17.74 8.66 -7.18
N GLY A 114 18.46 9.78 -7.35
CA GLY A 114 18.68 10.39 -8.67
C GLY A 114 17.38 10.84 -9.36
N LEU A 115 16.50 11.51 -8.61
CA LEU A 115 15.16 11.94 -9.02
C LEU A 115 14.21 10.75 -9.29
N GLY A 116 14.29 9.71 -8.47
CA GLY A 116 13.45 8.53 -8.56
C GLY A 116 12.64 8.24 -7.29
N ALA A 117 11.75 7.26 -7.37
CA ALA A 117 11.13 6.68 -6.19
C ALA A 117 12.15 5.86 -5.38
N SER A 118 11.84 5.63 -4.10
CA SER A 118 12.62 4.73 -3.24
C SER A 118 11.67 3.93 -2.35
N ALA A 119 12.13 2.80 -1.81
CA ALA A 119 11.37 2.02 -0.84
C ALA A 119 11.40 2.68 0.56
N ASN A 120 11.02 3.96 0.63
CA ASN A 120 10.89 4.74 1.85
C ASN A 120 9.48 5.35 1.91
N ASP A 121 9.04 5.75 3.10
CA ASP A 121 7.80 6.51 3.30
C ASP A 121 7.96 8.01 2.96
N SER A 122 6.89 8.80 3.17
CA SER A 122 6.92 10.25 2.88
C SER A 122 7.81 11.08 3.82
N ALA A 123 8.29 10.47 4.91
CA ALA A 123 9.25 11.02 5.85
C ALA A 123 10.67 10.45 5.66
N ASP A 124 10.90 9.75 4.55
CA ASP A 124 12.17 9.11 4.19
C ASP A 124 12.61 7.98 5.15
N PHE A 125 11.71 7.40 5.94
CA PHE A 125 12.01 6.18 6.69
C PHE A 125 11.99 4.96 5.77
N PRO A 126 13.01 4.09 5.81
CA PRO A 126 13.03 2.89 4.98
C PRO A 126 11.86 1.96 5.29
N TRP A 127 11.21 1.46 4.24
CA TRP A 127 10.20 0.41 4.36
C TRP A 127 10.78 -0.80 5.09
N THR A 128 9.98 -1.44 5.92
CA THR A 128 10.41 -2.58 6.73
C THR A 128 9.42 -3.74 6.65
N ALA A 129 9.97 -4.96 6.57
CA ALA A 129 9.17 -6.19 6.65
C ALA A 129 8.36 -6.32 7.95
N ARG A 130 8.60 -5.46 8.96
CA ARG A 130 7.76 -5.39 10.17
C ARG A 130 6.33 -4.90 9.91
N TYR A 131 6.06 -4.33 8.73
CA TYR A 131 4.71 -3.89 8.36
C TYR A 131 3.79 -5.05 7.93
N ILE A 132 4.33 -6.19 7.50
CA ILE A 132 3.51 -7.29 6.98
C ILE A 132 2.99 -8.19 8.10
N VAL A 133 1.78 -8.72 7.90
CA VAL A 133 1.18 -9.78 8.73
C VAL A 133 1.03 -11.04 7.89
N SER A 134 1.68 -12.13 8.27
CA SER A 134 1.54 -13.45 7.63
C SER A 134 1.60 -14.53 8.69
N SER A 135 0.53 -14.68 9.47
CA SER A 135 0.50 -15.57 10.63
C SER A 135 0.33 -17.05 10.27
N GLY A 136 -0.22 -17.34 9.08
CA GLY A 136 -0.57 -18.70 8.67
C GLY A 136 -1.98 -19.12 9.11
N ASN A 137 -2.71 -18.27 9.82
CA ASN A 137 -4.14 -18.44 10.07
C ASN A 137 -4.95 -17.56 9.11
N LEU A 138 -5.73 -18.18 8.22
CA LEU A 138 -6.42 -17.47 7.13
C LEU A 138 -7.40 -16.41 7.64
N LEU A 139 -8.18 -16.66 8.69
CA LEU A 139 -9.16 -15.68 9.17
C LEU A 139 -8.48 -14.47 9.83
N ALA A 140 -7.41 -14.70 10.61
CA ALA A 140 -6.61 -13.61 11.15
C ALA A 140 -5.94 -12.79 10.04
N ASP A 141 -5.32 -13.47 9.07
CA ASP A 141 -4.59 -12.83 7.97
C ASP A 141 -5.55 -12.05 7.06
N PHE A 142 -6.73 -12.59 6.73
CA PHE A 142 -7.71 -11.87 5.88
C PHE A 142 -8.32 -10.65 6.56
N ARG A 143 -8.50 -10.70 7.89
CA ARG A 143 -8.89 -9.50 8.66
C ARG A 143 -7.80 -8.43 8.61
N SER A 144 -6.53 -8.85 8.67
CA SER A 144 -5.39 -7.94 8.47
C SER A 144 -5.35 -7.38 7.05
N ASN A 145 -5.68 -8.18 6.05
CA ASN A 145 -5.73 -7.72 4.65
C ASN A 145 -6.83 -6.68 4.43
N LEU A 146 -8.04 -6.96 4.91
CA LEU A 146 -9.15 -6.00 4.86
C LEU A 146 -8.80 -4.69 5.58
N ALA A 147 -8.14 -4.77 6.74
CA ALA A 147 -7.67 -3.59 7.46
C ALA A 147 -6.61 -2.82 6.67
N ALA A 148 -5.65 -3.51 6.05
CA ALA A 148 -4.61 -2.89 5.23
C ALA A 148 -5.21 -2.14 4.03
N GLU A 149 -6.11 -2.78 3.27
CA GLU A 149 -6.82 -2.12 2.15
C GLU A 149 -7.66 -0.93 2.60
N SER A 150 -8.28 -1.02 3.78
CA SER A 150 -9.06 0.08 4.34
C SER A 150 -8.17 1.30 4.66
N GLN A 151 -6.96 1.06 5.17
CA GLN A 151 -6.00 2.11 5.48
C GLN A 151 -5.31 2.66 4.22
N GLY A 152 -4.90 1.80 3.28
CA GLY A 152 -4.34 2.20 1.98
C GLY A 152 -5.31 3.11 1.24
N ARG A 153 -6.56 2.67 1.07
CA ARG A 153 -7.61 3.46 0.43
C ARG A 153 -7.86 4.81 1.10
N LEU A 154 -7.81 4.86 2.43
CA LEU A 154 -7.94 6.11 3.19
C LEU A 154 -6.78 7.06 2.87
N GLN A 155 -5.55 6.57 2.75
CA GLN A 155 -4.38 7.37 2.37
C GLN A 155 -4.50 7.88 0.93
N VAL A 156 -4.89 7.01 -0.01
CA VAL A 156 -5.10 7.38 -1.43
C VAL A 156 -6.19 8.45 -1.54
N ALA A 157 -7.29 8.34 -0.81
CA ALA A 157 -8.36 9.34 -0.80
C ALA A 157 -7.88 10.70 -0.27
N ARG A 158 -7.07 10.72 0.80
CA ARG A 158 -6.46 11.96 1.32
C ARG A 158 -5.51 12.58 0.30
N LEU A 159 -4.68 11.77 -0.37
CA LEU A 159 -3.78 12.24 -1.41
C LEU A 159 -4.55 12.85 -2.58
N TYR A 160 -5.64 12.21 -3.02
CA TYR A 160 -6.51 12.74 -4.08
C TYR A 160 -7.00 14.17 -3.78
N GLU A 161 -7.31 14.47 -2.52
CA GLU A 161 -7.71 15.80 -2.05
C GLU A 161 -6.54 16.80 -1.96
N MET A 162 -5.29 16.33 -1.90
CA MET A 162 -4.07 17.15 -1.76
C MET A 162 -3.46 17.63 -3.08
N THR A 163 -4.06 17.30 -4.23
CA THR A 163 -3.62 17.77 -5.56
C THR A 163 -4.81 18.18 -6.41
N THR A 164 -4.55 19.00 -7.43
CA THR A 164 -5.50 19.34 -8.50
C THR A 164 -5.01 18.90 -9.88
N ASP A 165 -3.86 18.22 -9.97
CA ASP A 165 -3.34 17.66 -11.21
C ASP A 165 -4.25 16.51 -11.70
N ALA A 166 -4.77 16.62 -12.93
CA ALA A 166 -5.78 15.69 -13.42
C ALA A 166 -5.18 14.32 -13.73
N GLY A 167 -3.96 14.27 -14.26
CA GLY A 167 -3.23 13.03 -14.50
C GLY A 167 -2.91 12.26 -13.22
N VAL A 168 -2.52 12.96 -12.15
CA VAL A 168 -2.36 12.34 -10.82
C VAL A 168 -3.68 11.81 -10.29
N ARG A 169 -4.75 12.62 -10.34
CA ARG A 169 -6.09 12.22 -9.88
C ARG A 169 -6.66 11.04 -10.65
N ASP A 170 -6.39 10.92 -11.94
CA ASP A 170 -6.81 9.78 -12.76
C ASP A 170 -6.19 8.46 -12.24
N MET A 171 -4.87 8.45 -12.01
CA MET A 171 -4.20 7.29 -11.41
C MET A 171 -4.74 6.95 -10.02
N LEU A 172 -4.88 7.95 -9.14
CA LEU A 172 -5.40 7.74 -7.79
C LEU A 172 -6.85 7.25 -7.80
N SER A 173 -7.67 7.71 -8.74
CA SER A 173 -9.05 7.23 -8.91
C SER A 173 -9.10 5.75 -9.29
N PHE A 174 -8.17 5.33 -10.15
CA PHE A 174 -8.01 3.91 -10.49
C PHE A 174 -7.64 3.08 -9.26
N LEU A 175 -6.62 3.50 -8.49
CA LEU A 175 -6.21 2.81 -7.26
C LEU A 175 -7.38 2.71 -6.27
N LEU A 176 -8.09 3.81 -5.99
CA LEU A 176 -9.28 3.80 -5.13
C LEU A 176 -10.34 2.77 -5.54
N ALA A 177 -10.50 2.53 -6.85
CA ALA A 177 -11.44 1.54 -7.37
C ALA A 177 -10.90 0.11 -7.22
N ARG A 178 -9.58 -0.10 -7.31
CA ARG A 178 -8.94 -1.39 -7.05
C ARG A 178 -9.02 -1.75 -5.57
N ASP A 179 -8.67 -0.83 -4.67
CA ASP A 179 -8.80 -1.04 -3.22
C ASP A 179 -10.25 -1.36 -2.82
N THR A 180 -11.24 -0.72 -3.46
CA THR A 180 -12.66 -1.06 -3.24
C THR A 180 -12.94 -2.51 -3.61
N TYR A 181 -12.43 -2.99 -4.74
CA TYR A 181 -12.62 -4.37 -5.16
C TYR A 181 -11.89 -5.36 -4.24
N HIS A 182 -10.66 -5.07 -3.86
CA HIS A 182 -9.89 -5.90 -2.95
C HIS A 182 -10.57 -6.00 -1.57
N GLN A 183 -11.10 -4.89 -1.03
CA GLN A 183 -11.92 -4.91 0.19
C GLN A 183 -13.13 -5.85 0.05
N TYR A 184 -13.85 -5.79 -1.06
CA TYR A 184 -14.97 -6.69 -1.30
C TYR A 184 -14.54 -8.16 -1.40
N GLN A 185 -13.40 -8.43 -2.03
CA GLN A 185 -12.85 -9.78 -2.11
C GLN A 185 -12.44 -10.31 -0.73
N TRP A 186 -11.80 -9.50 0.11
CA TRP A 186 -11.43 -9.90 1.47
C TRP A 186 -12.66 -10.11 2.36
N MET A 187 -13.67 -9.23 2.27
CA MET A 187 -14.93 -9.41 2.98
C MET A 187 -15.62 -10.72 2.58
N ALA A 188 -15.71 -11.00 1.27
CA ALA A 188 -16.30 -12.23 0.76
C ALA A 188 -15.50 -13.47 1.20
N ALA A 189 -14.16 -13.42 1.18
CA ALA A 189 -13.32 -14.53 1.62
C ALA A 189 -13.43 -14.80 3.13
N ILE A 190 -13.60 -13.75 3.95
CA ILE A 190 -13.87 -13.88 5.39
C ILE A 190 -15.21 -14.56 5.63
N GLU A 191 -16.29 -14.09 4.99
CA GLU A 191 -17.63 -14.69 5.14
C GLU A 191 -17.63 -16.16 4.71
N ASP A 192 -16.96 -16.46 3.60
CA ASP A 192 -16.85 -17.80 3.04
C ASP A 192 -16.05 -18.75 3.95
N LEU A 193 -14.93 -18.31 4.53
CA LEU A 193 -14.16 -19.09 5.52
C LEU A 193 -15.00 -19.48 6.74
N GLU A 194 -15.74 -18.52 7.29
CA GLU A 194 -16.57 -18.73 8.47
C GLU A 194 -17.76 -19.63 8.15
N LYS A 195 -18.38 -19.47 6.98
CA LYS A 195 -19.50 -20.30 6.51
C LYS A 195 -19.09 -21.76 6.27
N GLU A 196 -17.90 -21.99 5.73
CA GLU A 196 -17.36 -23.34 5.54
C GLU A 196 -16.87 -23.98 6.84
N GLY A 197 -16.80 -23.23 7.93
CA GLY A 197 -16.31 -23.71 9.22
C GLY A 197 -14.81 -24.03 9.21
N LEU A 198 -14.07 -23.49 8.24
CA LEU A 198 -12.62 -23.68 8.15
C LEU A 198 -11.87 -22.92 9.25
N GLU A 199 -12.41 -21.76 9.62
CA GLU A 199 -11.97 -20.97 10.75
C GLU A 199 -13.13 -20.06 11.19
N THR A 200 -13.28 -19.81 12.48
CA THR A 200 -14.39 -19.02 13.04
C THR A 200 -13.90 -18.22 14.23
N THR A 201 -14.52 -17.08 14.55
CA THR A 201 -14.10 -16.39 15.79
C THR A 201 -14.48 -17.16 17.06
N PRO A 202 -13.61 -17.10 18.08
CA PRO A 202 -12.30 -16.47 18.13
C PRO A 202 -11.24 -17.34 17.48
N VAL A 203 -10.26 -16.63 16.95
CA VAL A 203 -9.16 -17.22 16.20
C VAL A 203 -7.99 -17.49 17.16
N PRO A 204 -7.34 -18.67 17.09
CA PRO A 204 -7.69 -19.81 16.24
C PRO A 204 -8.86 -20.63 16.83
N SER A 205 -9.81 -21.06 16.00
CA SER A 205 -10.95 -21.91 16.43
C SER A 205 -10.50 -23.28 16.92
N SER A 206 -9.29 -23.71 16.57
CA SER A 206 -8.68 -24.94 17.05
C SER A 206 -8.27 -24.89 18.53
N PHE A 207 -8.27 -23.72 19.17
CA PHE A 207 -7.95 -23.63 20.59
C PHE A 207 -9.08 -24.22 21.46
N PRO A 208 -8.79 -25.14 22.39
CA PRO A 208 -9.81 -25.74 23.25
C PRO A 208 -10.46 -24.70 24.18
N ARG A 209 -11.76 -24.48 24.01
CA ARG A 209 -12.51 -23.44 24.72
C ARG A 209 -12.68 -23.70 26.21
N ASP A 210 -12.58 -24.95 26.63
CA ASP A 210 -12.60 -25.37 28.03
C ASP A 210 -11.34 -24.93 28.79
N LEU A 211 -10.25 -24.62 28.09
CA LEU A 211 -9.04 -24.05 28.67
C LEU A 211 -9.09 -22.52 28.80
N GLU A 212 -10.04 -21.86 28.14
CA GLU A 212 -10.28 -20.43 28.32
C GLU A 212 -10.98 -20.19 29.65
N ARG A 213 -10.65 -19.07 30.31
CA ARG A 213 -11.44 -18.53 31.43
C ARG A 213 -12.73 -17.90 30.93
N SER A 214 -13.61 -18.75 30.39
CA SER A 214 -14.81 -18.40 29.64
C SER A 214 -15.80 -17.52 30.42
N GLU A 215 -15.72 -17.51 31.75
CA GLU A 215 -16.45 -16.59 32.62
C GLU A 215 -16.18 -15.11 32.29
N ASN A 216 -15.05 -14.81 31.63
CA ASN A 216 -14.64 -13.45 31.25
C ASN A 216 -15.01 -13.06 29.81
N ASN A 217 -15.46 -14.00 28.97
CA ASN A 217 -15.60 -13.76 27.51
C ASN A 217 -16.68 -12.72 27.14
N ASN A 218 -17.61 -12.42 28.04
CA ASN A 218 -18.72 -11.49 27.83
C ASN A 218 -18.78 -10.38 28.89
N GLN A 219 -17.68 -10.11 29.60
CA GLN A 219 -17.60 -9.06 30.60
C GLN A 219 -16.94 -7.81 30.02
N LEU A 220 -17.70 -6.71 29.97
CA LEU A 220 -17.16 -5.38 29.68
C LEU A 220 -16.74 -4.72 31.01
N TRP A 221 -15.47 -4.35 31.12
CA TRP A 221 -14.91 -3.71 32.31
C TRP A 221 -14.98 -2.19 32.13
N ASN A 222 -15.71 -1.51 33.02
CA ASN A 222 -15.83 -0.05 33.09
C ASN A 222 -14.90 0.50 34.16
#